data_AF-A0A8W8JYP1-F1
#
_entry.id   AF-A0A8W8JYP1-F1
#
_cell.length_a   1.000
_cell.length_b   1.000
_cell.length_c   1.000
_cell.angle_alpha   90.00
_cell.angle_beta   90.00
_cell.angle_gamma   90.00
#
_symmetry.space_group_name_H-M   'P 1'
#
loop_
_entity.id
_entity.type
_entity.pdbx_description
1 polymer ?
#
loop_
_entity_poly.entity_id
_entity_poly.type
_entity_poly.pdbx_seq_one_letter_code
_entity_poly.pdbx_strand_id
1 'polypeptide(L)'
;IQNVDEAMALSDKGVAMPFFVNNVDVTVAANTVNGLTSALLSGLFKPSDFDSDIQHIYKDTVDLIIYEITGNFSSRRDLALTYYPSKLECFWFTSRTLTILRDFYKKAPLPLKMLEDVLQKLEGAMRNKVTADILQEAIKSADGGIYFDDFLGDGDFDIKGNAIKYAEDRLFTTSMAVNTLINIWTSTEGDTLAFLNNTPSSVNETIQQSVKWLNDNILGTHLKPWNAFFSGSGKGQASLPFWYPANRKEYLNGTSFNDDMFPDGLFLVGFEGTLSDEQYNILLSQRHFGEKTPIDFPGFNPRGSPTGFFPFWSSDAYTYSTTMLAFAKYLKIK
;
A
#
# COMPACT_ATOMS: atom_id res chain seq x y z
N ILE A 1 -7.46 1.97 -16.82
CA ILE A 1 -8.50 2.95 -16.43
C ILE A 1 -9.62 2.76 -17.44
N GLN A 2 -10.80 2.34 -17.00
CA GLN A 2 -11.94 2.16 -17.91
C GLN A 2 -12.52 3.55 -18.21
N ASN A 3 -12.62 3.94 -19.47
CA ASN A 3 -13.29 5.19 -19.84
C ASN A 3 -14.83 5.02 -19.81
N VAL A 4 -15.58 6.11 -19.99
CA VAL A 4 -17.06 6.09 -19.94
C VAL A 4 -17.65 5.13 -20.99
N ASP A 5 -17.11 5.15 -22.22
CA ASP A 5 -17.59 4.27 -23.30
C ASP A 5 -17.34 2.80 -23.00
N GLU A 6 -16.16 2.47 -22.45
CA GLU A 6 -15.81 1.12 -22.01
C GLU A 6 -16.66 0.70 -20.81
N ALA A 7 -16.96 1.61 -19.87
CA ALA A 7 -17.82 1.34 -18.72
C ALA A 7 -19.23 0.99 -19.17
N MET A 8 -19.79 1.74 -20.11
CA MET A 8 -21.09 1.44 -20.71
C MET A 8 -21.08 0.11 -21.45
N ALA A 9 -20.08 -0.16 -22.30
CA ALA A 9 -20.03 -1.35 -23.13
C ALA A 9 -19.81 -2.66 -22.35
N LEU A 10 -19.19 -2.58 -21.18
CA LEU A 10 -18.78 -3.74 -20.40
C LEU A 10 -19.61 -3.94 -19.12
N SER A 11 -20.38 -2.93 -18.68
CA SER A 11 -21.27 -3.05 -17.52
C SER A 11 -22.29 -4.18 -17.69
N ASP A 12 -22.90 -4.32 -18.86
CA ASP A 12 -23.86 -5.42 -19.15
C ASP A 12 -23.22 -6.81 -19.14
N LYS A 13 -21.88 -6.88 -19.19
CA LYS A 13 -21.09 -8.11 -19.09
C LYS A 13 -20.58 -8.37 -17.67
N GLY A 14 -20.99 -7.56 -16.69
CA GLY A 14 -20.50 -7.62 -15.32
C GLY A 14 -19.07 -7.12 -15.16
N VAL A 15 -18.52 -6.40 -16.15
CA VAL A 15 -17.17 -5.86 -16.15
C VAL A 15 -17.25 -4.34 -16.03
N ALA A 16 -17.72 -3.89 -14.86
CA ALA A 16 -17.76 -2.49 -14.48
C ALA A 16 -16.83 -2.24 -13.28
N MET A 17 -16.14 -1.10 -13.26
CA MET A 17 -15.42 -0.67 -12.07
C MET A 17 -16.40 -0.48 -10.91
N PRO A 18 -16.12 -1.00 -9.70
CA PRO A 18 -16.94 -0.74 -8.52
C PRO A 18 -17.15 0.76 -8.33
N PHE A 19 -18.41 1.17 -8.17
CA PHE A 19 -18.82 2.58 -8.01
C PHE A 19 -18.50 3.52 -9.20
N PHE A 20 -17.96 3.01 -10.31
CA PHE A 20 -17.46 3.84 -11.43
C PHE A 20 -16.44 4.92 -11.00
N VAL A 21 -15.70 4.65 -9.92
CA VAL A 21 -14.66 5.55 -9.40
C VAL A 21 -13.27 4.97 -9.64
N ASN A 22 -12.36 5.83 -10.09
CA ASN A 22 -10.94 5.51 -10.19
C ASN A 22 -10.29 5.63 -8.81
N ASN A 23 -10.24 4.54 -8.06
CA ASN A 23 -9.51 4.50 -6.80
C ASN A 23 -8.01 4.52 -7.06
N VAL A 24 -7.26 5.31 -6.29
CA VAL A 24 -5.80 5.34 -6.32
C VAL A 24 -5.30 4.62 -5.07
N ASP A 25 -4.68 3.46 -5.26
CA ASP A 25 -4.06 2.68 -4.19
C ASP A 25 -2.53 2.70 -4.35
N VAL A 26 -1.84 3.13 -3.30
CA VAL A 26 -0.39 3.33 -3.30
C VAL A 26 0.37 2.01 -3.40
N THR A 27 -0.19 0.91 -2.90
CA THR A 27 0.40 -0.43 -3.03
C THR A 27 0.28 -0.95 -4.46
N VAL A 28 -0.84 -0.71 -5.15
CA VAL A 28 -1.00 -0.99 -6.58
C VAL A 28 0.00 -0.18 -7.40
N ALA A 29 0.16 1.10 -7.09
CA ALA A 29 1.16 1.96 -7.70
C ALA A 29 2.58 1.42 -7.50
N ALA A 30 2.94 1.02 -6.28
CA ALA A 30 4.24 0.44 -5.95
C ALA A 30 4.52 -0.86 -6.74
N ASN A 31 3.52 -1.75 -6.87
CA ASN A 31 3.66 -2.98 -7.66
C ASN A 31 3.79 -2.69 -9.16
N THR A 32 3.06 -1.69 -9.67
CA THR A 32 3.12 -1.26 -11.07
C THR A 32 4.51 -0.71 -11.41
N VAL A 33 5.04 0.18 -10.56
CA VAL A 33 6.40 0.70 -10.66
C VAL A 33 7.42 -0.45 -10.64
N ASN A 34 7.24 -1.44 -9.74
CA ASN A 34 8.12 -2.61 -9.70
C ASN A 34 8.11 -3.42 -11.00
N GLY A 35 6.92 -3.66 -11.57
CA GLY A 35 6.76 -4.37 -12.84
C GLY A 35 7.43 -3.64 -14.01
N LEU A 36 7.19 -2.32 -14.14
CA LEU A 36 7.81 -1.49 -15.17
C LEU A 36 9.33 -1.44 -15.05
N THR A 37 9.84 -1.28 -13.82
CA THR A 37 11.28 -1.31 -13.53
C THR A 37 11.90 -2.64 -13.96
N SER A 38 11.27 -3.74 -13.55
CA SER A 38 11.76 -5.09 -13.83
C SER A 38 11.76 -5.38 -15.33
N ALA A 39 10.69 -4.99 -16.03
CA ALA A 39 10.57 -5.15 -17.48
C ALA A 39 11.64 -4.36 -18.24
N LEU A 40 11.88 -3.11 -17.84
CA LEU A 40 12.92 -2.29 -18.46
C LEU A 40 14.34 -2.84 -18.20
N LEU A 41 14.66 -3.17 -16.94
CA LEU A 41 16.00 -3.63 -16.58
C LEU A 41 16.31 -5.07 -17.02
N SER A 42 15.29 -5.89 -17.28
CA SER A 42 15.46 -7.21 -17.90
C SER A 42 15.53 -7.16 -19.43
N GLY A 43 15.30 -5.99 -20.04
CA GLY A 43 15.30 -5.81 -21.49
C GLY A 43 14.01 -6.24 -22.19
N LEU A 44 12.93 -6.52 -21.45
CA LEU A 44 11.60 -6.73 -22.02
C LEU A 44 11.08 -5.43 -22.68
N PHE A 45 11.38 -4.29 -22.06
CA PHE A 45 11.20 -2.97 -22.67
C PHE A 45 12.56 -2.33 -22.98
N LYS A 46 12.59 -1.54 -24.05
CA LYS A 46 13.74 -0.72 -24.42
C LYS A 46 13.62 0.64 -23.73
N PRO A 47 14.75 1.34 -23.47
CA PRO A 47 14.72 2.70 -22.95
C PRO A 47 13.89 3.67 -23.81
N SER A 48 13.84 3.44 -25.13
CA SER A 48 13.01 4.22 -26.07
C SER A 48 11.50 4.05 -25.87
N ASP A 49 11.06 2.98 -25.21
CA ASP A 49 9.65 2.73 -24.93
C ASP A 49 9.15 3.56 -23.72
N PHE A 50 10.08 4.19 -22.99
CA PHE A 50 9.81 5.15 -21.93
C PHE A 50 10.02 6.56 -22.48
N ASP A 51 9.05 7.05 -23.24
CA ASP A 51 9.05 8.44 -23.70
C ASP A 51 8.92 9.45 -22.54
N SER A 52 8.86 10.74 -22.85
CA SER A 52 8.77 11.78 -21.82
C SER A 52 7.55 11.61 -20.91
N ASP A 53 6.43 11.16 -21.46
CA ASP A 53 5.16 11.09 -20.74
C ASP A 53 5.16 9.91 -19.79
N ILE A 54 5.62 8.74 -20.25
CA ILE A 54 5.81 7.56 -19.39
C ILE A 54 6.85 7.86 -18.31
N GLN A 55 7.93 8.57 -18.63
CA GLN A 55 8.93 8.95 -17.63
C GLN A 55 8.34 9.88 -16.56
N HIS A 56 7.52 10.86 -16.93
CA HIS A 56 6.83 11.73 -15.98
C HIS A 56 5.83 10.95 -15.12
N ILE A 57 4.95 10.16 -15.72
CA ILE A 57 3.98 9.33 -15.00
C ILE A 57 4.70 8.43 -13.99
N TYR A 58 5.80 7.80 -14.39
CA TYR A 58 6.59 6.96 -13.49
C TYR A 58 7.15 7.76 -12.32
N LYS A 59 7.78 8.92 -12.57
CA LYS A 59 8.36 9.78 -11.51
C LYS A 59 7.29 10.28 -10.55
N ASP A 60 6.19 10.78 -11.08
CA ASP A 60 5.08 11.33 -10.29
C ASP A 60 4.42 10.22 -9.46
N THR A 61 4.34 9.00 -9.99
CA THR A 61 3.87 7.83 -9.23
C THR A 61 4.81 7.50 -8.08
N VAL A 62 6.13 7.54 -8.29
CA VAL A 62 7.11 7.34 -7.21
C VAL A 62 7.03 8.47 -6.18
N ASP A 63 6.86 9.71 -6.62
CA ASP A 63 6.73 10.87 -5.74
C ASP A 63 5.46 10.79 -4.89
N LEU A 64 4.33 10.31 -5.45
CA LEU A 64 3.12 9.99 -4.70
C LEU A 64 3.37 8.91 -3.65
N ILE A 65 4.02 7.80 -4.02
CA ILE A 65 4.35 6.71 -3.08
C ILE A 65 5.18 7.25 -1.90
N ILE A 66 6.21 8.05 -2.20
CA ILE A 66 7.08 8.62 -1.18
C ILE A 66 6.33 9.64 -0.32
N TYR A 67 5.51 10.49 -0.93
CA TYR A 67 4.67 11.45 -0.21
C TYR A 67 3.77 10.75 0.81
N GLU A 68 3.05 9.71 0.37
CA GLU A 68 2.15 8.97 1.26
C GLU A 68 2.93 8.23 2.35
N ILE A 69 4.02 7.52 2.04
CA ILE A 69 4.85 6.86 3.06
C ILE A 69 5.40 7.86 4.08
N THR A 70 5.90 9.01 3.62
CA THR A 70 6.52 10.02 4.50
C THR A 70 5.49 10.80 5.32
N GLY A 71 4.29 10.99 4.80
CA GLY A 71 3.14 11.59 5.47
C GLY A 71 2.32 10.64 6.33
N ASN A 72 2.77 9.40 6.58
CA ASN A 72 1.98 8.36 7.26
C ASN A 72 0.60 8.17 6.61
N PHE A 73 0.61 8.03 5.29
CA PHE A 73 -0.55 7.88 4.42
C PHE A 73 -1.59 8.98 4.63
N SER A 74 -1.11 10.22 4.83
CA SER A 74 -1.92 11.40 5.13
C SER A 74 -2.85 11.21 6.35
N SER A 75 -2.50 10.30 7.26
CA SER A 75 -3.38 9.79 8.35
C SER A 75 -4.70 9.18 7.87
N ARG A 76 -4.83 8.88 6.57
CA ARG A 76 -5.98 8.32 5.86
C ARG A 76 -5.62 7.05 5.12
N ARG A 77 -5.15 6.06 5.89
CA ARG A 77 -4.77 4.74 5.34
C ARG A 77 -5.90 4.07 4.58
N ASP A 78 -7.15 4.28 4.98
CA ASP A 78 -8.32 3.80 4.25
C ASP A 78 -8.42 4.31 2.81
N LEU A 79 -7.91 5.52 2.54
CA LEU A 79 -7.89 6.12 1.21
C LEU A 79 -6.64 5.73 0.43
N ALA A 80 -5.46 5.87 1.03
CA ALA A 80 -4.20 5.59 0.36
C ALA A 80 -3.97 4.08 0.10
N LEU A 81 -4.52 3.23 0.96
CA LEU A 81 -4.36 1.76 0.95
C LEU A 81 -5.72 1.08 0.78
N THR A 82 -6.48 1.53 -0.23
CA THR A 82 -7.88 1.15 -0.44
C THR A 82 -8.07 -0.36 -0.68
N TYR A 83 -7.11 -1.01 -1.33
CA TYR A 83 -7.14 -2.44 -1.66
C TYR A 83 -6.21 -3.27 -0.79
N TYR A 84 -5.01 -2.76 -0.47
CA TYR A 84 -3.99 -3.47 0.31
C TYR A 84 -3.75 -2.77 1.64
N PRO A 85 -4.60 -3.02 2.66
CA PRO A 85 -4.70 -2.16 3.83
C PRO A 85 -3.45 -2.18 4.72
N SER A 86 -2.57 -3.18 4.58
CA SER A 86 -1.33 -3.24 5.34
C SER A 86 -0.27 -2.26 4.80
N LYS A 87 0.23 -1.39 5.67
CA LYS A 87 1.36 -0.50 5.33
C LYS A 87 2.65 -1.30 5.18
N LEU A 88 2.82 -2.38 5.93
CA LEU A 88 4.00 -3.24 5.83
C LEU A 88 4.05 -3.96 4.48
N GLU A 89 2.89 -4.31 3.91
CA GLU A 89 2.81 -4.80 2.54
C GLU A 89 3.17 -3.70 1.53
N CYS A 90 2.66 -2.48 1.69
CA CYS A 90 3.05 -1.34 0.86
C CYS A 90 4.57 -1.09 0.91
N PHE A 91 5.17 -1.08 2.12
CA PHE A 91 6.60 -0.91 2.29
C PHE A 91 7.39 -2.03 1.61
N TRP A 92 6.93 -3.28 1.73
CA TRP A 92 7.56 -4.40 1.07
C TRP A 92 7.53 -4.25 -0.46
N PHE A 93 6.38 -3.90 -1.03
CA PHE A 93 6.23 -3.70 -2.47
C PHE A 93 7.15 -2.58 -2.99
N THR A 94 7.19 -1.44 -2.30
CA THR A 94 8.09 -0.34 -2.63
C THR A 94 9.57 -0.75 -2.53
N SER A 95 9.93 -1.51 -1.48
CA SER A 95 11.31 -1.96 -1.27
C SER A 95 11.83 -2.86 -2.38
N ARG A 96 10.97 -3.61 -3.09
CA ARG A 96 11.36 -4.47 -4.22
C ARG A 96 11.93 -3.65 -5.38
N THR A 97 11.33 -2.50 -5.69
CA THR A 97 11.83 -1.58 -6.72
C THR A 97 13.19 -1.03 -6.31
N LEU A 98 13.33 -0.63 -5.05
CA LEU A 98 14.61 -0.15 -4.51
C LEU A 98 15.72 -1.19 -4.67
N THR A 99 15.47 -2.45 -4.27
CA THR A 99 16.46 -3.53 -4.38
C THR A 99 16.88 -3.76 -5.83
N ILE A 100 15.92 -3.83 -6.76
CA ILE A 100 16.21 -4.09 -8.18
C ILE A 100 17.03 -2.95 -8.80
N LEU A 101 16.67 -1.68 -8.53
CA LEU A 101 17.43 -0.53 -9.01
C LEU A 101 18.85 -0.52 -8.45
N ARG A 102 19.01 -0.74 -7.14
CA ARG A 102 20.31 -0.75 -6.47
C ARG A 102 21.21 -1.86 -7.01
N ASP A 103 20.69 -3.08 -7.10
CA ASP A 103 21.48 -4.24 -7.53
C ASP A 103 21.88 -4.15 -9.01
N PHE A 104 21.03 -3.55 -9.85
CA PHE A 104 21.41 -3.22 -11.22
C PHE A 104 22.50 -2.14 -11.25
N TYR A 105 22.30 -1.05 -10.51
CA TYR A 105 23.22 0.10 -10.48
C TYR A 105 24.62 -0.26 -9.96
N LYS A 106 24.74 -1.26 -9.06
CA LYS A 106 26.02 -1.82 -8.63
C LYS A 106 26.83 -2.45 -9.78
N LYS A 107 26.16 -2.94 -10.84
CA LYS A 107 26.78 -3.70 -11.94
C LYS A 107 26.97 -2.85 -13.20
N ALA A 108 26.04 -1.94 -13.47
CA ALA A 108 26.06 -1.07 -14.64
C ALA A 108 25.28 0.23 -14.39
N PRO A 109 25.58 1.32 -15.13
CA PRO A 109 24.75 2.52 -15.09
C PRO A 109 23.29 2.21 -15.44
N LEU A 110 22.35 2.92 -14.81
CA LEU A 110 20.93 2.76 -15.13
C LEU A 110 20.64 3.31 -16.55
N PRO A 111 19.74 2.67 -17.31
CA PRO A 111 19.53 3.00 -18.72
C PRO A 111 18.83 4.34 -18.97
N LEU A 112 18.20 4.90 -17.94
CA LEU A 112 17.49 6.18 -17.99
C LEU A 112 17.86 7.01 -16.76
N LYS A 113 18.15 8.30 -16.97
CA LYS A 113 18.50 9.23 -15.87
C LYS A 113 17.42 9.29 -14.79
N MET A 114 16.15 9.22 -15.20
CA MET A 114 15.00 9.18 -14.32
C MET A 114 15.09 8.07 -13.24
N LEU A 115 15.63 6.90 -13.59
CA LEU A 115 15.77 5.79 -12.65
C LEU A 115 16.82 6.05 -11.58
N GLU A 116 17.86 6.85 -11.88
CA GLU A 116 18.85 7.27 -10.89
C GLU A 116 18.22 8.21 -9.86
N ASP A 117 17.42 9.18 -10.32
CA ASP A 117 16.69 10.10 -9.44
C ASP A 117 15.74 9.31 -8.52
N VAL A 118 15.02 8.34 -9.09
CA VAL A 118 14.09 7.45 -8.36
C VAL A 118 14.83 6.60 -7.33
N LEU A 119 15.98 6.01 -7.70
CA LEU A 119 16.81 5.25 -6.78
C LEU A 119 17.19 6.10 -5.56
N GLN A 120 17.67 7.33 -5.77
CA GLN A 120 18.06 8.23 -4.68
C GLN A 120 16.88 8.59 -3.77
N LYS A 121 15.73 8.94 -4.36
CA LYS A 121 14.51 9.28 -3.60
C LYS A 121 14.01 8.10 -2.76
N LEU A 122 13.94 6.90 -3.36
CA LEU A 122 13.55 5.68 -2.66
C LEU A 122 14.56 5.31 -1.57
N GLU A 123 15.87 5.43 -1.80
CA GLU A 123 16.86 5.18 -0.76
C GLU A 123 16.67 6.10 0.44
N GLY A 124 16.45 7.38 0.22
CA GLY A 124 16.18 8.35 1.28
C GLY A 124 14.92 8.02 2.07
N ALA A 125 13.78 7.80 1.39
CA ALA A 125 12.51 7.52 2.05
C ALA A 125 12.54 6.19 2.83
N MET A 126 13.12 5.15 2.24
CA MET A 126 13.09 3.81 2.80
C MET A 126 14.09 3.62 3.95
N ARG A 127 15.32 4.14 3.83
CA ARG A 127 16.32 4.04 4.91
C ARG A 127 16.00 4.93 6.11
N ASN A 128 15.29 6.04 5.90
CA ASN A 128 14.92 6.95 6.98
C ASN A 128 13.54 6.60 7.52
N LYS A 129 12.47 7.06 6.85
CA LYS A 129 11.10 6.98 7.38
C LYS A 129 10.64 5.55 7.57
N VAL A 130 10.73 4.70 6.53
CA VAL A 130 10.20 3.32 6.61
C VAL A 130 10.95 2.50 7.64
N THR A 131 12.28 2.63 7.69
CA THR A 131 13.08 1.94 8.71
C THR A 131 12.70 2.42 10.11
N ALA A 132 12.55 3.72 10.33
CA ALA A 132 12.15 4.26 11.63
C ALA A 132 10.76 3.75 12.05
N ASP A 133 9.80 3.76 11.14
CA ASP A 133 8.42 3.31 11.39
C ASP A 133 8.38 1.83 11.76
N ILE A 134 9.05 0.97 10.99
CA ILE A 134 9.14 -0.47 11.31
C ILE A 134 9.80 -0.64 12.69
N LEU A 135 10.95 -0.04 12.95
CA LEU A 135 11.63 -0.22 14.23
C LEU A 135 10.81 0.28 15.43
N GLN A 136 10.05 1.37 15.26
CA GLN A 136 9.18 1.92 16.30
C GLN A 136 8.01 0.99 16.64
N GLU A 137 7.54 0.22 15.67
CA GLU A 137 6.38 -0.66 15.80
C GLU A 137 6.75 -2.10 16.21
N ALA A 138 8.03 -2.38 16.39
CA ALA A 138 8.51 -3.69 16.83
C ALA A 138 7.98 -4.03 18.23
N ILE A 139 7.26 -5.16 18.33
CA ILE A 139 6.72 -5.66 19.59
C ILE A 139 7.59 -6.82 20.06
N LYS A 140 8.15 -6.71 21.27
CA LYS A 140 8.92 -7.79 21.89
C LYS A 140 7.99 -8.86 22.47
N SER A 141 8.19 -10.11 22.07
CA SER A 141 7.52 -11.26 22.68
C SER A 141 8.19 -11.66 23.99
N ALA A 142 7.47 -12.41 24.83
CA ALA A 142 7.97 -12.85 26.14
C ALA A 142 9.21 -13.76 26.06
N ASP A 143 9.38 -14.48 24.94
CA ASP A 143 10.52 -15.35 24.64
C ASP A 143 11.68 -14.62 23.93
N GLY A 144 11.63 -13.28 23.84
CA GLY A 144 12.70 -12.46 23.28
C GLY A 144 12.73 -12.37 21.75
N GLY A 145 11.68 -12.85 21.07
CA GLY A 145 11.45 -12.58 19.66
C GLY A 145 10.85 -11.19 19.41
N ILE A 146 10.77 -10.78 18.14
CA ILE A 146 10.07 -9.57 17.72
C ILE A 146 8.98 -9.95 16.71
N TYR A 147 7.82 -9.31 16.83
CA TYR A 147 6.74 -9.42 15.85
C TYR A 147 6.10 -8.06 15.59
N PHE A 148 5.24 -8.02 14.59
CA PHE A 148 4.53 -6.84 14.13
C PHE A 148 3.05 -7.17 13.95
N ASP A 149 2.19 -6.22 14.27
CA ASP A 149 0.74 -6.28 14.03
C ASP A 149 0.37 -5.07 13.16
N ASP A 150 -0.66 -5.19 12.32
CA ASP A 150 -1.05 -4.05 11.47
C ASP A 150 -2.56 -3.93 11.26
N PHE A 151 -3.18 -4.85 10.51
CA PHE A 151 -4.53 -4.65 9.99
C PHE A 151 -5.56 -5.60 10.60
N LEU A 152 -5.41 -6.91 10.41
CA LEU A 152 -6.41 -7.88 10.88
C LEU A 152 -6.30 -8.12 12.39
N GLY A 153 -7.38 -7.82 13.11
CA GLY A 153 -7.47 -8.08 14.55
C GLY A 153 -6.70 -7.09 15.43
N ASP A 154 -6.37 -5.89 14.94
CA ASP A 154 -5.70 -4.81 15.71
C ASP A 154 -6.63 -3.63 16.07
N GLY A 155 -7.95 -3.85 16.07
CA GLY A 155 -8.92 -2.80 16.39
C GLY A 155 -10.29 -3.33 16.79
N ASP A 156 -10.38 -4.60 17.19
CA ASP A 156 -11.66 -5.24 17.46
C ASP A 156 -12.18 -4.92 18.85
N PHE A 157 -13.49 -5.08 19.04
CA PHE A 157 -14.14 -4.86 20.33
C PHE A 157 -14.91 -6.11 20.75
N ASP A 158 -14.86 -6.43 22.04
CA ASP A 158 -15.71 -7.47 22.63
C ASP A 158 -17.19 -7.01 22.68
N ILE A 159 -18.09 -7.93 23.04
CA ILE A 159 -19.53 -7.62 23.19
C ILE A 159 -19.84 -6.56 24.27
N LYS A 160 -18.86 -6.23 25.12
CA LYS A 160 -18.94 -5.19 26.17
C LYS A 160 -18.28 -3.87 25.71
N GLY A 161 -17.70 -3.84 24.50
CA GLY A 161 -17.02 -2.69 23.94
C GLY A 161 -15.58 -2.48 24.46
N ASN A 162 -14.94 -3.50 25.02
CA ASN A 162 -13.51 -3.47 25.36
C ASN A 162 -12.68 -3.80 24.13
N ALA A 163 -11.57 -3.11 23.93
CA ALA A 163 -10.63 -3.44 22.85
C ALA A 163 -10.08 -4.86 23.02
N ILE A 164 -10.14 -5.66 21.96
CA ILE A 164 -9.49 -6.96 21.84
C ILE A 164 -8.45 -6.86 20.73
N LYS A 165 -7.29 -7.47 20.99
CA LYS A 165 -6.26 -7.69 19.98
C LYS A 165 -6.15 -9.17 19.65
N TYR A 166 -6.76 -9.58 18.53
CA TYR A 166 -6.63 -10.94 18.01
C TYR A 166 -5.34 -11.11 17.20
N ALA A 167 -4.87 -10.03 16.55
CA ALA A 167 -3.65 -9.98 15.75
C ALA A 167 -3.55 -11.13 14.73
N GLU A 168 -4.58 -11.23 13.90
CA GLU A 168 -4.79 -12.36 13.00
C GLU A 168 -3.83 -12.34 11.82
N ASP A 169 -3.26 -11.18 11.46
CA ASP A 169 -2.26 -11.03 10.40
C ASP A 169 -0.81 -11.03 10.89
N ARG A 170 -0.56 -11.24 12.19
CA ARG A 170 0.78 -11.11 12.81
C ARG A 170 1.90 -11.86 12.10
N LEU A 171 1.65 -13.09 11.65
CA LEU A 171 2.62 -13.89 10.91
C LEU A 171 2.97 -13.21 9.56
N PHE A 172 1.95 -12.72 8.86
CA PHE A 172 2.09 -12.05 7.57
C PHE A 172 2.81 -10.72 7.70
N THR A 173 2.34 -9.83 8.57
CA THR A 173 2.94 -8.51 8.85
C THR A 173 4.38 -8.62 9.29
N THR A 174 4.70 -9.59 10.15
CA THR A 174 6.08 -9.84 10.57
C THR A 174 6.96 -10.29 9.40
N SER A 175 6.44 -11.17 8.52
CA SER A 175 7.16 -11.56 7.30
C SER A 175 7.43 -10.37 6.36
N MET A 176 6.48 -9.43 6.27
CA MET A 176 6.61 -8.22 5.46
C MET A 176 7.64 -7.24 6.02
N ALA A 177 7.63 -7.01 7.33
CA ALA A 177 8.62 -6.19 8.01
C ALA A 177 10.04 -6.74 7.79
N VAL A 178 10.26 -8.05 7.96
CA VAL A 178 11.56 -8.69 7.73
C VAL A 178 12.01 -8.54 6.29
N ASN A 179 11.15 -8.89 5.32
CA ASN A 179 11.48 -8.77 3.91
C ASN A 179 11.81 -7.32 3.51
N THR A 180 11.08 -6.36 4.07
CA THR A 180 11.30 -4.94 3.84
C THR A 180 12.65 -4.49 4.39
N LEU A 181 12.95 -4.76 5.66
CA LEU A 181 14.22 -4.38 6.26
C LEU A 181 15.41 -4.97 5.52
N ILE A 182 15.33 -6.25 5.13
CA ILE A 182 16.38 -6.89 4.32
C ILE A 182 16.53 -6.17 2.97
N ASN A 183 15.44 -5.90 2.26
CA ASN A 183 15.49 -5.20 0.96
C ASN A 183 16.10 -3.79 1.08
N ILE A 184 15.80 -3.07 2.16
CA ILE A 184 16.31 -1.72 2.39
C ILE A 184 17.81 -1.73 2.68
N TRP A 185 18.26 -2.65 3.54
CA TRP A 185 19.59 -2.60 4.15
C TRP A 185 20.58 -3.64 3.65
N THR A 186 20.23 -4.42 2.64
CA THR A 186 21.16 -5.34 1.97
C THR A 186 21.27 -5.07 0.48
N SER A 187 22.31 -5.64 -0.14
CA SER A 187 22.45 -5.71 -1.59
C SER A 187 23.01 -7.06 -2.00
N THR A 188 22.76 -7.44 -3.24
CA THR A 188 23.25 -8.71 -3.78
C THR A 188 24.76 -8.66 -4.01
N GLU A 189 25.46 -9.71 -3.58
CA GLU A 189 26.87 -9.98 -3.79
C GLU A 189 27.05 -11.45 -4.21
N GLY A 190 27.15 -11.68 -5.52
CA GLY A 190 27.08 -13.03 -6.08
C GLY A 190 25.75 -13.70 -5.73
N ASP A 191 25.83 -14.88 -5.10
CA ASP A 191 24.65 -15.64 -4.64
C ASP A 191 24.25 -15.33 -3.20
N THR A 192 24.79 -14.27 -2.59
CA THR A 192 24.59 -13.88 -1.19
C THR A 192 24.13 -12.43 -1.06
N LEU A 193 23.67 -12.08 0.14
CA LEU A 193 23.31 -10.72 0.52
C LEU A 193 24.37 -10.19 1.50
N ALA A 194 24.78 -8.94 1.32
CA ALA A 194 25.64 -8.24 2.26
C ALA A 194 24.91 -7.01 2.80
N PHE A 195 25.07 -6.74 4.09
CA PHE A 195 24.59 -5.49 4.68
C PHE A 195 25.29 -4.29 4.05
N LEU A 196 24.51 -3.22 3.85
CA LEU A 196 25.05 -1.96 3.38
C LEU A 196 25.88 -1.30 4.48
N ASN A 197 26.85 -0.48 4.06
CA ASN A 197 27.60 0.35 4.99
C ASN A 197 26.65 1.23 5.81
N ASN A 198 26.95 1.36 7.10
CA ASN A 198 26.14 2.11 8.08
C ASN A 198 24.75 1.53 8.36
N THR A 199 24.52 0.24 8.11
CA THR A 199 23.30 -0.44 8.59
C THR A 199 23.24 -0.33 10.12
N PRO A 200 22.17 0.24 10.70
CA PRO A 200 22.03 0.32 12.16
C PRO A 200 21.98 -1.07 12.80
N SER A 201 22.61 -1.24 13.97
CA SER A 201 22.60 -2.53 14.68
C SER A 201 21.17 -2.98 15.03
N SER A 202 20.29 -2.03 15.33
CA SER A 202 18.87 -2.28 15.58
C SER A 202 18.16 -2.95 14.41
N VAL A 203 18.54 -2.63 13.16
CA VAL A 203 17.97 -3.28 11.97
C VAL A 203 18.31 -4.77 11.95
N ASN A 204 19.59 -5.10 12.12
CA ASN A 204 20.03 -6.51 12.13
C ASN A 204 19.42 -7.27 13.32
N GLU A 205 19.41 -6.66 14.50
CA GLU A 205 18.77 -7.24 15.69
C GLU A 205 17.29 -7.54 15.45
N THR A 206 16.53 -6.57 14.91
CA THR A 206 15.13 -6.74 14.57
C THR A 206 14.91 -7.84 13.54
N ILE A 207 15.73 -7.92 12.49
CA ILE A 207 15.66 -9.01 11.49
C ILE A 207 15.86 -10.36 12.17
N GLN A 208 16.92 -10.51 12.98
CA GLN A 208 17.25 -11.78 13.65
C GLN A 208 16.15 -12.22 14.63
N GLN A 209 15.69 -11.32 15.49
CA GLN A 209 14.67 -11.62 16.49
C GLN A 209 13.31 -11.91 15.83
N SER A 210 13.00 -11.25 14.71
CA SER A 210 11.76 -11.51 13.96
C SER A 210 11.81 -12.81 13.18
N VAL A 211 12.96 -13.16 12.60
CA VAL A 211 13.14 -14.47 11.94
C VAL A 211 13.05 -15.61 12.96
N LYS A 212 13.68 -15.46 14.12
CA LYS A 212 13.53 -16.42 15.23
C LYS A 212 12.05 -16.57 15.59
N TRP A 213 11.36 -15.46 15.82
CA TRP A 213 9.95 -15.49 16.19
C TRP A 213 9.09 -16.17 15.10
N LEU A 214 9.28 -15.84 13.83
CA LEU A 214 8.59 -16.50 12.71
C LEU A 214 8.88 -18.00 12.70
N ASN A 215 10.14 -18.42 12.87
CA ASN A 215 10.53 -19.84 12.89
C ASN A 215 9.80 -20.61 13.99
N ASP A 216 9.68 -20.00 15.18
CA ASP A 216 9.07 -20.64 16.34
C ASP A 216 7.52 -20.69 16.23
N ASN A 217 6.91 -19.83 15.42
CA ASN A 217 5.46 -19.63 15.39
C ASN A 217 4.75 -20.03 14.09
N ILE A 218 5.42 -20.01 12.93
CA ILE A 218 4.77 -20.12 11.60
C ILE A 218 4.04 -21.46 11.38
N LEU A 219 4.53 -22.56 11.94
CA LEU A 219 3.89 -23.88 11.86
C LEU A 219 3.05 -24.21 13.12
N GLY A 220 2.98 -23.28 14.08
CA GLY A 220 2.20 -23.45 15.30
C GLY A 220 0.69 -23.38 15.03
N THR A 221 -0.10 -23.96 15.93
CA THR A 221 -1.58 -23.95 15.82
C THR A 221 -2.24 -22.77 16.54
N HIS A 222 -1.46 -22.01 17.31
CA HIS A 222 -1.95 -20.91 18.15
C HIS A 222 -2.13 -19.59 17.40
N LEU A 223 -1.50 -19.43 16.24
CA LEU A 223 -1.71 -18.31 15.33
C LEU A 223 -2.28 -18.80 14.01
N LYS A 224 -3.17 -18.02 13.41
CA LYS A 224 -3.63 -18.26 12.05
C LYS A 224 -2.71 -17.52 11.07
N PRO A 225 -2.37 -18.11 9.92
CA PRO A 225 -1.55 -17.44 8.91
C PRO A 225 -2.40 -16.50 8.05
N TRP A 226 -3.39 -15.82 8.65
CA TRP A 226 -4.27 -14.93 7.91
C TRP A 226 -3.53 -13.68 7.48
N ASN A 227 -4.09 -13.03 6.47
CA ASN A 227 -3.67 -11.75 5.90
C ASN A 227 -4.85 -11.10 5.21
N ALA A 228 -4.68 -9.84 4.80
CA ALA A 228 -5.60 -9.15 3.91
C ALA A 228 -4.86 -8.74 2.63
N PHE A 229 -4.50 -9.72 1.80
CA PHE A 229 -3.79 -9.47 0.53
C PHE A 229 -4.64 -8.71 -0.49
N PHE A 230 -5.94 -8.60 -0.26
CA PHE A 230 -6.84 -7.72 -1.00
C PHE A 230 -8.06 -7.39 -0.16
N SER A 231 -8.66 -6.22 -0.35
CA SER A 231 -9.88 -5.79 0.31
C SER A 231 -10.76 -4.97 -0.64
N GLY A 232 -12.08 -4.96 -0.40
CA GLY A 232 -13.00 -4.13 -1.17
C GLY A 232 -12.75 -2.64 -0.89
N SER A 233 -12.85 -1.78 -1.89
CA SER A 233 -12.49 -0.37 -1.76
C SER A 233 -13.35 0.40 -0.76
N GLY A 234 -14.65 0.14 -0.70
CA GLY A 234 -15.53 0.71 0.31
C GLY A 234 -15.36 0.04 1.68
N LYS A 235 -14.91 0.80 2.68
CA LYS A 235 -14.77 0.41 4.10
C LYS A 235 -16.01 0.81 4.93
N GLY A 236 -17.19 0.75 4.31
CA GLY A 236 -18.47 1.15 4.89
C GLY A 236 -18.98 2.51 4.37
N GLN A 237 -20.20 2.88 4.80
CA GLN A 237 -20.90 4.06 4.27
C GLN A 237 -20.08 5.34 4.37
N ALA A 238 -19.39 5.55 5.49
CA ALA A 238 -18.58 6.74 5.74
C ALA A 238 -17.31 6.83 4.89
N SER A 239 -17.00 5.83 4.06
CA SER A 239 -15.79 5.80 3.20
C SER A 239 -16.14 5.82 1.72
N LEU A 240 -17.42 5.98 1.36
CA LEU A 240 -17.81 6.03 -0.04
C LEU A 240 -17.19 7.27 -0.71
N PRO A 241 -16.70 7.12 -1.95
CA PRO A 241 -16.00 8.19 -2.66
C PRO A 241 -16.90 9.39 -2.98
N PHE A 242 -18.22 9.22 -2.94
CA PHE A 242 -19.20 10.27 -3.28
C PHE A 242 -19.24 11.43 -2.28
N TRP A 243 -18.73 11.24 -1.06
CA TRP A 243 -18.73 12.27 -0.02
C TRP A 243 -17.55 13.25 -0.12
N TYR A 244 -16.67 13.05 -1.10
CA TYR A 244 -15.48 13.86 -1.30
C TYR A 244 -15.71 14.96 -2.34
N PRO A 245 -14.92 16.06 -2.30
CA PRO A 245 -14.98 17.11 -3.30
C PRO A 245 -14.95 16.56 -4.74
N ALA A 246 -15.92 17.01 -5.53
CA ALA A 246 -16.06 16.63 -6.94
C ALA A 246 -16.56 17.83 -7.75
N ASN A 247 -15.93 18.07 -8.91
CA ASN A 247 -16.35 19.09 -9.87
C ASN A 247 -16.84 18.48 -11.20
N ARG A 248 -16.74 17.15 -11.34
CA ARG A 248 -17.25 16.39 -12.48
C ARG A 248 -18.34 15.42 -12.03
N LYS A 249 -19.57 15.68 -12.45
CA LYS A 249 -20.79 14.96 -12.07
C LYS A 249 -21.63 14.70 -13.31
N GLU A 250 -21.59 13.48 -13.82
CA GLU A 250 -22.18 13.10 -15.11
C GLU A 250 -22.90 11.76 -15.02
N TYR A 251 -24.05 11.63 -15.66
CA TYR A 251 -24.60 10.32 -16.01
C TYR A 251 -23.75 9.68 -17.10
N LEU A 252 -23.74 8.35 -17.18
CA LEU A 252 -22.97 7.66 -18.25
C LEU A 252 -23.41 8.04 -19.67
N ASN A 253 -24.62 8.60 -19.86
CA ASN A 253 -25.07 9.15 -21.14
C ASN A 253 -24.45 10.52 -21.50
N GLY A 254 -23.52 11.04 -20.68
CA GLY A 254 -22.81 12.32 -20.90
C GLY A 254 -23.56 13.56 -20.39
N THR A 255 -24.75 13.41 -19.79
CA THR A 255 -25.49 14.54 -19.22
C THR A 255 -25.03 14.85 -17.80
N SER A 256 -24.75 16.13 -17.51
CA SER A 256 -24.36 16.56 -16.17
C SER A 256 -25.57 16.58 -15.22
N PHE A 257 -25.32 16.34 -13.93
CA PHE A 257 -26.31 16.57 -12.88
C PHE A 257 -25.73 17.50 -11.81
N ASN A 258 -26.59 18.33 -11.24
CA ASN A 258 -26.19 19.44 -10.38
C ASN A 258 -26.84 19.38 -8.99
N ASP A 259 -27.59 18.32 -8.71
CA ASP A 259 -28.42 18.23 -7.53
C ASP A 259 -27.62 17.68 -6.34
N ASP A 260 -27.94 18.20 -5.14
CA ASP A 260 -27.53 17.62 -3.85
C ASP A 260 -28.25 16.28 -3.56
N MET A 261 -29.05 15.80 -4.51
CA MET A 261 -29.70 14.49 -4.45
C MET A 261 -28.83 13.44 -5.13
N PHE A 262 -28.75 12.27 -4.49
CA PHE A 262 -28.06 11.13 -5.07
C PHE A 262 -28.79 10.70 -6.37
N PRO A 263 -28.08 10.57 -7.50
CA PRO A 263 -28.72 10.34 -8.80
C PRO A 263 -29.36 8.95 -8.92
N ASP A 264 -30.51 8.90 -9.60
CA ASP A 264 -31.18 7.65 -9.98
C ASP A 264 -30.57 7.12 -11.30
N GLY A 265 -29.59 6.23 -11.22
CA GLY A 265 -28.99 5.58 -12.39
C GLY A 265 -27.50 5.30 -12.27
N LEU A 266 -26.85 5.00 -13.40
CA LEU A 266 -25.38 4.88 -13.47
C LEU A 266 -24.77 6.26 -13.72
N PHE A 267 -23.80 6.62 -12.89
CA PHE A 267 -23.20 7.95 -12.87
C PHE A 267 -21.71 7.88 -12.55
N LEU A 268 -21.03 8.99 -12.84
CA LEU A 268 -19.65 9.25 -12.53
C LEU A 268 -19.59 10.49 -11.62
N VAL A 269 -18.87 10.35 -10.51
CA VAL A 269 -18.47 11.45 -9.63
C VAL A 269 -16.95 11.45 -9.56
N GLY A 270 -16.34 12.58 -9.84
CA GLY A 270 -14.89 12.72 -9.78
C GLY A 270 -14.44 14.16 -9.74
N PHE A 271 -13.12 14.31 -9.69
CA PHE A 271 -12.45 15.58 -9.76
C PHE A 271 -11.60 15.67 -11.02
N GLU A 272 -11.72 16.77 -11.76
CA GLU A 272 -10.94 17.09 -12.94
C GLU A 272 -10.14 18.38 -12.72
N GLY A 273 -8.85 18.35 -13.06
CA GLY A 273 -7.94 19.47 -12.87
C GLY A 273 -7.34 19.55 -11.47
N THR A 274 -6.88 20.75 -11.09
CA THR A 274 -6.22 21.01 -9.81
C THR A 274 -6.92 22.14 -9.04
N LEU A 275 -6.71 22.19 -7.73
CA LEU A 275 -7.19 23.24 -6.84
C LEU A 275 -6.06 23.78 -5.98
N SER A 276 -6.22 25.02 -5.51
CA SER A 276 -5.41 25.50 -4.38
C SER A 276 -5.89 24.85 -3.07
N ASP A 277 -5.01 24.77 -2.08
CA ASP A 277 -5.34 24.27 -0.74
C ASP A 277 -6.52 25.04 -0.11
N GLU A 278 -6.58 26.35 -0.32
CA GLU A 278 -7.69 27.20 0.17
C GLU A 278 -9.03 26.76 -0.43
N GLN A 279 -9.09 26.58 -1.75
CA GLN A 279 -10.30 26.14 -2.43
C GLN A 279 -10.69 24.71 -2.02
N TYR A 280 -9.71 23.81 -1.90
CA TYR A 280 -9.96 22.45 -1.48
C TYR A 280 -10.53 22.39 -0.05
N ASN A 281 -9.96 23.17 0.88
CA ASN A 281 -10.47 23.28 2.26
C ASN A 281 -11.91 23.82 2.32
N ILE A 282 -12.26 24.77 1.46
CA ILE A 282 -13.66 25.23 1.33
C ILE A 282 -14.57 24.06 0.92
N LEU A 283 -14.18 23.27 -0.07
CA LEU A 283 -14.97 22.11 -0.54
C LEU A 283 -15.08 21.00 0.51
N LEU A 284 -14.05 20.77 1.34
CA LEU A 284 -14.11 19.80 2.44
C LEU A 284 -15.18 20.16 3.48
N SER A 285 -15.43 21.46 3.68
CA SER A 285 -16.46 21.97 4.62
C SER A 285 -17.89 21.87 4.10
N GLN A 286 -18.05 21.66 2.79
CA GLN A 286 -19.35 21.53 2.15
C GLN A 286 -19.91 20.12 2.32
N ARG A 287 -21.24 20.00 2.18
CA ARG A 287 -21.90 18.70 2.08
C ARG A 287 -21.91 18.25 0.63
N HIS A 288 -21.63 16.98 0.40
CA HIS A 288 -21.68 16.33 -0.91
C HIS A 288 -22.79 15.29 -0.85
N PHE A 289 -23.84 15.47 -1.67
CA PHE A 289 -25.05 14.64 -1.63
C PHE A 289 -25.72 14.57 -0.24
N GLY A 290 -25.72 15.69 0.48
CA GLY A 290 -26.24 15.78 1.85
C GLY A 290 -25.30 15.25 2.94
N GLU A 291 -24.23 14.54 2.61
CA GLU A 291 -23.26 13.99 3.56
C GLU A 291 -22.05 14.91 3.76
N LYS A 292 -21.42 14.85 4.92
CA LYS A 292 -20.16 15.57 5.17
C LYS A 292 -18.98 14.78 4.63
N THR A 293 -17.94 15.47 4.16
CA THR A 293 -16.67 14.81 3.86
C THR A 293 -16.11 14.16 5.14
N PRO A 294 -15.86 12.85 5.15
CA PRO A 294 -15.20 12.18 6.26
C PRO A 294 -13.73 12.63 6.28
N ILE A 295 -13.36 13.48 7.23
CA ILE A 295 -11.98 14.00 7.35
C ILE A 295 -11.13 13.16 8.31
N ASP A 296 -11.76 12.54 9.31
CA ASP A 296 -11.08 11.75 10.34
C ASP A 296 -11.12 10.25 9.98
N PHE A 297 -9.99 9.56 10.18
CA PHE A 297 -9.91 8.10 10.09
C PHE A 297 -9.67 7.49 11.48
N PRO A 298 -10.72 6.95 12.12
CA PRO A 298 -10.61 6.36 13.46
C PRO A 298 -10.03 4.93 13.47
N GLY A 299 -9.56 4.43 12.32
CA GLY A 299 -9.10 3.06 12.12
C GLY A 299 -10.06 2.22 11.27
N PHE A 300 -9.68 0.98 11.00
CA PHE A 300 -10.44 0.08 10.11
C PHE A 300 -11.62 -0.62 10.80
N ASN A 301 -11.65 -0.67 12.13
CA ASN A 301 -12.77 -1.23 12.90
C ASN A 301 -13.21 -0.32 14.07
N PRO A 302 -13.66 0.92 13.81
CA PRO A 302 -13.94 1.88 14.87
C PRO A 302 -15.21 1.53 15.68
N ARG A 303 -15.14 1.72 17.00
CA ARG A 303 -16.24 1.42 17.93
C ARG A 303 -17.51 2.20 17.60
N GLY A 304 -18.65 1.50 17.60
CA GLY A 304 -19.97 2.12 17.43
C GLY A 304 -20.22 2.67 16.03
N SER A 305 -19.31 2.41 15.10
CA SER A 305 -19.43 2.86 13.74
C SER A 305 -20.33 1.92 12.96
N PRO A 306 -21.33 2.43 12.21
CA PRO A 306 -21.99 1.68 11.16
C PRO A 306 -21.09 1.55 9.92
N THR A 307 -19.77 1.69 10.04
CA THR A 307 -18.81 1.33 8.98
C THR A 307 -19.06 -0.14 8.68
N GLY A 308 -19.77 -0.35 7.58
CA GLY A 308 -20.23 -1.65 7.15
C GLY A 308 -19.08 -2.65 7.11
N PHE A 309 -19.43 -3.91 7.31
CA PHE A 309 -18.60 -5.04 6.95
C PHE A 309 -18.07 -4.82 5.53
N PHE A 310 -16.76 -4.81 5.37
CA PHE A 310 -16.13 -4.78 4.06
C PHE A 310 -15.45 -6.13 3.81
N PRO A 311 -15.52 -6.66 2.58
CA PRO A 311 -14.89 -7.93 2.27
C PRO A 311 -13.37 -7.75 2.22
N PHE A 312 -12.65 -8.76 2.70
CA PHE A 312 -11.24 -8.94 2.43
C PHE A 312 -10.99 -10.39 2.01
N TRP A 313 -9.89 -10.58 1.30
CA TRP A 313 -9.43 -11.89 0.87
C TRP A 313 -8.15 -12.24 1.61
N SER A 314 -8.12 -13.47 2.09
CA SER A 314 -7.00 -14.03 2.83
C SER A 314 -6.45 -15.25 2.12
N SER A 315 -5.13 -15.45 2.20
CA SER A 315 -4.45 -16.60 1.60
C SER A 315 -3.35 -17.10 2.52
N ASP A 316 -3.61 -18.21 3.21
CA ASP A 316 -2.62 -18.88 4.06
C ASP A 316 -1.32 -19.17 3.29
N ALA A 317 -1.46 -19.63 2.04
CA ALA A 317 -0.33 -19.92 1.16
C ALA A 317 0.54 -18.69 0.89
N TYR A 318 -0.06 -17.49 0.82
CA TYR A 318 0.69 -16.26 0.64
C TYR A 318 1.52 -15.93 1.88
N THR A 319 0.95 -16.03 3.08
CA THR A 319 1.68 -15.86 4.35
C THR A 319 2.84 -16.84 4.50
N TYR A 320 2.63 -18.10 4.13
CA TYR A 320 3.72 -19.09 4.12
C TYR A 320 4.80 -18.73 3.11
N SER A 321 4.42 -18.31 1.89
CA SER A 321 5.36 -17.95 0.83
C SER A 321 6.22 -16.74 1.20
N THR A 322 5.63 -15.71 1.81
CA THR A 322 6.34 -14.49 2.21
C THR A 322 7.26 -14.74 3.40
N THR A 323 6.84 -15.61 4.33
CA THR A 323 7.70 -16.11 5.43
C THR A 323 8.87 -16.95 4.89
N MET A 324 8.62 -17.85 3.94
CA MET A 324 9.68 -18.62 3.28
C MET A 324 10.68 -17.70 2.56
N LEU A 325 10.20 -16.65 1.90
CA LEU A 325 11.07 -15.65 1.28
C LEU A 325 11.92 -14.91 2.33
N ALA A 326 11.35 -14.56 3.48
CA ALA A 326 12.08 -13.94 4.58
C ALA A 326 13.22 -14.85 5.09
N PHE A 327 12.93 -16.13 5.31
CA PHE A 327 13.95 -17.12 5.70
C PHE A 327 15.02 -17.30 4.63
N ALA A 328 14.61 -17.45 3.36
CA ALA A 328 15.54 -17.63 2.25
C ALA A 328 16.49 -16.44 2.14
N LYS A 329 15.99 -15.21 2.25
CA LYS A 329 16.83 -14.01 2.26
C LYS A 329 17.75 -13.96 3.48
N TYR A 330 17.22 -14.21 4.67
CA TYR A 330 18.00 -14.19 5.91
C TYR A 330 19.18 -15.17 5.85
N LEU A 331 18.95 -16.41 5.39
CA LEU A 331 20.00 -17.43 5.21
C LEU A 331 21.05 -17.05 4.16
N LYS A 332 20.75 -16.09 3.29
CA LYS A 332 21.70 -15.57 2.28
C LYS A 332 22.53 -14.40 2.80
N ILE A 333 22.20 -13.82 3.95
CA ILE A 333 22.98 -12.74 4.55
C ILE A 333 24.29 -13.32 5.10
N LYS A 334 25.44 -12.74 4.72
CA LYS A 334 26.77 -13.11 5.20
C LYS A 334 27.35 -12.14 6.20
#